data_AF-A0A0B6Z1K1-F1
#
_entry.id   AF-A0A0B6Z1K1-F1
#
_cell.length_a   1.000
_cell.length_b   1.000
_cell.length_c   1.000
_cell.angle_alpha   90.00
_cell.angle_beta   90.00
_cell.angle_gamma   90.00
#
_symmetry.space_group_name_H-M   'P 1'
#
loop_
_entity.id
_entity.type
_entity.pdbx_description
1 polymer ?
#
loop_
_entity_poly.entity_id
_entity_poly.type
_entity_poly.pdbx_seq_one_letter_code
_entity_poly.pdbx_strand_id
1 'polypeptide(L)'
;MDSFEANEEVKVKKIKFGPEIFYGDKPDAVPYVQLSPLDDEIVASYTGPDSGLAFAEGYTENNYYANYMAGVKDWNLREQQAYGICISLYEQHPISGKISGEPIADCYALCARRNNTILMVADGVNWGEKSRLAARCALYGSMKYLNYKIFERKNKPENTQDVVRLLRKALDEAHRAIMAKEGGLTTLCLCMVCPVDNSDQHAVCCVNVGDSFGFIYSNNRGIREVTVGSHDVGSERDIRDAGGALGPVDGVNPELHNLTCSVTFCHQGDIVFLTTDGISDNFDPVVTKIALPQRPNDSNFNTREKYNSNGCLIIKPELNPKERHVYALKEMERVVHEYELVTEEACSSQSFCSALLQHVLTITDQKRKI
;
A
#
# COMPACT_ATOMS: atom_id res chain seq x y z
N MET A 1 -15.83 -37.15 -52.59
CA MET A 1 -16.41 -37.02 -51.24
C MET A 1 -15.23 -36.86 -50.31
N ASP A 2 -14.92 -35.63 -49.93
CA ASP A 2 -14.08 -35.32 -48.77
C ASP A 2 -14.39 -33.86 -48.43
N SER A 3 -15.37 -33.68 -47.56
CA SER A 3 -15.71 -32.41 -46.95
C SER A 3 -14.76 -32.17 -45.78
N PHE A 4 -13.87 -31.20 -45.94
CA PHE A 4 -13.12 -30.61 -44.83
C PHE A 4 -14.12 -29.85 -43.95
N GLU A 5 -14.49 -30.44 -42.81
CA GLU A 5 -15.12 -29.70 -41.72
C GLU A 5 -14.04 -28.83 -41.05
N ALA A 6 -14.14 -27.53 -41.30
CA ALA A 6 -13.41 -26.55 -40.52
C ALA A 6 -14.03 -26.50 -39.12
N ASN A 7 -13.30 -26.97 -38.11
CA ASN A 7 -13.62 -26.73 -36.71
C ASN A 7 -13.53 -25.21 -36.45
N GLU A 8 -14.67 -24.52 -36.44
CA GLU A 8 -14.77 -23.19 -35.85
C GLU A 8 -14.52 -23.31 -34.35
N GLU A 9 -13.32 -22.94 -33.90
CA GLU A 9 -13.07 -22.66 -32.49
C GLU A 9 -14.03 -21.55 -32.04
N VAL A 10 -15.04 -21.93 -31.27
CA VAL A 10 -15.95 -21.00 -30.61
C VAL A 10 -15.10 -20.15 -29.66
N LYS A 11 -14.75 -18.93 -30.08
CA LYS A 11 -14.07 -17.95 -29.23
C LYS A 11 -14.98 -17.60 -28.05
N VAL A 12 -14.75 -18.24 -26.90
CA VAL A 12 -15.41 -17.88 -25.64
C VAL A 12 -15.11 -16.42 -25.35
N LYS A 13 -16.16 -15.60 -25.22
CA LYS A 13 -16.03 -14.17 -24.99
C LYS A 13 -15.52 -13.94 -23.57
N LYS A 14 -14.27 -13.50 -23.44
CA LYS A 14 -13.68 -13.14 -22.13
C LYS A 14 -14.45 -12.00 -21.47
N ILE A 15 -14.62 -12.11 -20.15
CA ILE A 15 -15.25 -11.07 -19.34
C ILE A 15 -14.26 -9.91 -19.19
N LYS A 16 -14.77 -8.67 -19.25
CA LYS A 16 -13.99 -7.44 -19.07
C LYS A 16 -14.62 -6.56 -18.00
N PHE A 17 -13.80 -6.11 -17.06
CA PHE A 17 -14.12 -5.18 -16.00
C PHE A 17 -13.44 -3.83 -16.26
N GLY A 18 -14.12 -2.73 -15.91
CA GLY A 18 -13.59 -1.38 -16.05
C GLY A 18 -12.62 -1.00 -14.92
N PRO A 19 -12.26 0.28 -14.79
CA PRO A 19 -11.37 0.79 -13.75
C PRO A 19 -12.10 1.09 -12.43
N GLU A 20 -13.36 0.67 -12.28
CA GLU A 20 -14.15 0.96 -11.09
C GLU A 20 -13.48 0.39 -9.83
N ILE A 21 -13.59 1.14 -8.73
CA ILE A 21 -13.17 0.71 -7.41
C ILE A 21 -14.43 0.50 -6.59
N PHE A 22 -14.72 -0.75 -6.27
CA PHE A 22 -15.82 -1.14 -5.42
C PHE A 22 -15.32 -1.19 -3.99
N TYR A 23 -16.04 -0.60 -3.03
CA TYR A 23 -15.59 -0.57 -1.64
C TYR A 23 -16.75 -0.54 -0.64
N GLY A 24 -16.46 -0.94 0.59
CA GLY A 24 -17.34 -0.89 1.75
C GLY A 24 -16.66 -1.48 2.99
N ASP A 25 -17.40 -1.75 4.06
CA ASP A 25 -16.84 -2.25 5.33
C ASP A 25 -16.90 -3.79 5.46
N LYS A 26 -17.54 -4.47 4.50
CA LYS A 26 -17.86 -5.90 4.55
C LYS A 26 -17.58 -6.60 3.22
N PRO A 27 -17.33 -7.93 3.24
CA PRO A 27 -17.13 -8.71 2.01
C PRO A 27 -18.29 -8.61 1.00
N ASP A 28 -19.52 -8.50 1.48
CA ASP A 28 -20.70 -8.46 0.60
C ASP A 28 -20.89 -7.08 -0.06
N ALA A 29 -20.10 -6.07 0.33
CA ALA A 29 -20.10 -4.75 -0.28
C ALA A 29 -19.27 -4.67 -1.58
N VAL A 30 -18.43 -5.68 -1.85
CA VAL A 30 -17.65 -5.78 -3.08
C VAL A 30 -18.29 -6.79 -4.05
N PRO A 31 -18.09 -6.64 -5.37
CA PRO A 31 -18.72 -7.52 -6.36
C PRO A 31 -18.27 -8.97 -6.17
N TYR A 32 -19.18 -9.91 -6.43
CA TYR A 32 -18.86 -11.32 -6.59
C TYR A 32 -18.29 -11.55 -8.00
N VAL A 33 -17.01 -11.92 -8.09
CA VAL A 33 -16.35 -12.29 -9.34
C VAL A 33 -15.59 -13.59 -9.14
N GLN A 34 -15.85 -14.56 -10.01
CA GLN A 34 -15.21 -15.87 -10.01
C GLN A 34 -13.71 -15.75 -10.33
N LEU A 35 -12.88 -16.49 -9.60
CA LEU A 35 -11.43 -16.51 -9.75
C LEU A 35 -10.96 -17.82 -10.38
N SER A 36 -9.86 -17.74 -11.13
CA SER A 36 -9.13 -18.92 -11.58
C SER A 36 -8.39 -19.57 -10.39
N PRO A 37 -8.09 -20.88 -10.44
CA PRO A 37 -7.33 -21.56 -9.39
C PRO A 37 -5.97 -20.88 -9.11
N LEU A 38 -5.68 -20.66 -7.83
CA LEU A 38 -4.40 -20.08 -7.41
C LEU A 38 -3.26 -21.09 -7.53
N ASP A 39 -2.09 -20.63 -7.95
CA ASP A 39 -0.84 -21.39 -7.94
C ASP A 39 -0.16 -21.29 -6.56
N ASP A 40 0.61 -22.31 -6.18
CA ASP A 40 1.29 -22.43 -4.88
C ASP A 40 2.79 -22.09 -4.99
N GLU A 41 3.37 -22.10 -6.18
CA GLU A 41 4.80 -21.90 -6.41
C GLU A 41 5.20 -20.45 -6.18
N ILE A 42 6.06 -20.25 -5.18
CA ILE A 42 6.61 -18.95 -4.80
C ILE A 42 7.66 -18.54 -5.82
N VAL A 43 7.51 -17.35 -6.39
CA VAL A 43 8.48 -16.76 -7.31
C VAL A 43 9.23 -15.58 -6.68
N ALA A 44 8.63 -14.92 -5.69
CA ALA A 44 9.30 -13.90 -4.88
C ALA A 44 8.74 -13.85 -3.47
N SER A 45 9.59 -13.59 -2.49
CA SER A 45 9.18 -13.37 -1.11
C SER A 45 10.21 -12.51 -0.40
N TYR A 46 9.75 -11.35 0.08
CA TYR A 46 10.62 -10.36 0.68
C TYR A 46 9.90 -9.56 1.77
N THR A 47 10.63 -9.21 2.83
CA THR A 47 10.12 -8.39 3.93
C THR A 47 11.22 -7.48 4.44
N GLY A 48 10.83 -6.33 4.97
CA GLY A 48 11.77 -5.38 5.56
C GLY A 48 11.03 -4.29 6.36
N PRO A 49 11.78 -3.33 6.93
CA PRO A 49 13.24 -3.25 6.95
C PRO A 49 13.85 -4.35 7.83
N ASP A 50 15.14 -4.60 7.66
CA ASP A 50 15.92 -5.57 8.44
C ASP A 50 15.30 -6.97 8.43
N SER A 51 14.84 -7.45 9.60
CA SER A 51 14.17 -8.73 9.75
C SER A 51 12.67 -8.70 9.44
N GLY A 52 12.10 -7.53 9.13
CA GLY A 52 10.70 -7.36 8.75
C GLY A 52 9.73 -8.11 9.66
N LEU A 53 8.83 -8.91 9.07
CA LEU A 53 7.87 -9.71 9.81
C LEU A 53 8.49 -10.81 10.69
N ALA A 54 9.75 -11.20 10.45
CA ALA A 54 10.43 -12.24 11.24
C ALA A 54 10.74 -11.78 12.67
N PHE A 55 10.86 -10.46 12.85
CA PHE A 55 11.11 -9.86 14.15
C PHE A 55 10.08 -10.26 15.20
N ALA A 56 8.80 -10.44 14.81
CA ALA A 56 7.72 -10.80 15.73
C ALA A 56 7.96 -12.17 16.42
N GLU A 57 8.72 -13.05 15.79
CA GLU A 57 9.11 -14.36 16.31
C GLU A 57 10.47 -14.35 17.03
N GLY A 58 11.05 -13.17 17.26
CA GLY A 58 12.33 -13.01 17.97
C GLY A 58 13.57 -13.20 17.09
N TYR A 59 13.42 -13.22 15.76
CA TYR A 59 14.56 -13.20 14.85
C TYR A 59 15.18 -11.79 14.80
N THR A 60 16.51 -11.73 14.85
CA THR A 60 17.32 -10.52 14.64
C THR A 60 18.15 -10.68 13.37
N GLU A 61 18.73 -9.59 12.85
CA GLU A 61 19.51 -9.57 11.59
C GLU A 61 20.61 -10.65 11.50
N ASN A 62 21.11 -11.14 12.63
CA ASN A 62 22.18 -12.14 12.70
C ASN A 62 21.68 -13.60 12.69
N ASN A 63 20.37 -13.84 12.73
CA ASN A 63 19.80 -15.19 12.69
C ASN A 63 19.36 -15.53 11.27
N TYR A 64 20.10 -16.43 10.60
CA TYR A 64 19.68 -17.02 9.33
C TYR A 64 18.26 -17.59 9.44
N TYR A 65 17.39 -17.24 8.48
CA TYR A 65 16.03 -17.77 8.32
C TYR A 65 16.04 -19.24 7.90
N ALA A 66 16.49 -20.14 8.78
CA ALA A 66 16.57 -21.56 8.47
C ALA A 66 15.20 -22.29 8.55
N ASN A 67 14.13 -21.60 8.94
CA ASN A 67 12.84 -22.21 9.27
C ASN A 67 11.67 -21.60 8.48
N TYR A 68 10.69 -22.46 8.17
CA TYR A 68 9.39 -22.07 7.62
C TYR A 68 8.75 -21.01 8.51
N MET A 69 8.53 -19.81 7.98
CA MET A 69 8.09 -18.67 8.75
C MET A 69 7.00 -17.93 7.99
N ALA A 70 5.86 -17.69 8.67
CA ALA A 70 4.62 -17.22 8.05
C ALA A 70 4.24 -18.01 6.77
N GLY A 71 4.51 -19.32 6.73
CA GLY A 71 4.20 -20.21 5.61
C GLY A 71 5.15 -20.14 4.40
N VAL A 72 6.29 -19.46 4.55
CA VAL A 72 7.31 -19.30 3.49
C VAL A 72 8.68 -19.74 4.00
N LYS A 73 9.45 -20.41 3.14
CA LYS A 73 10.77 -20.96 3.50
C LYS A 73 11.88 -19.90 3.47
N ASP A 74 11.86 -19.01 2.49
CA ASP A 74 12.90 -18.00 2.28
C ASP A 74 12.25 -16.62 2.06
N TRP A 75 12.51 -15.68 2.96
CA TRP A 75 12.03 -14.29 2.89
C TRP A 75 13.05 -13.33 2.26
N ASN A 76 14.07 -13.85 1.57
CA ASN A 76 15.05 -13.09 0.81
C ASN A 76 15.08 -13.45 -0.69
N LEU A 77 14.00 -14.05 -1.20
CA LEU A 77 13.85 -14.36 -2.61
C LEU A 77 13.40 -13.09 -3.36
N ARG A 78 14.37 -12.34 -3.91
CA ARG A 78 14.15 -11.05 -4.55
C ARG A 78 13.94 -11.18 -6.05
N GLU A 79 12.97 -10.45 -6.57
CA GLU A 79 12.70 -10.29 -8.00
C GLU A 79 12.43 -8.82 -8.33
N GLN A 80 12.83 -8.34 -9.51
CA GLN A 80 12.64 -6.93 -9.88
C GLN A 80 11.15 -6.56 -10.02
N GLN A 81 10.31 -7.55 -10.33
CA GLN A 81 8.87 -7.43 -10.52
C GLN A 81 8.10 -7.52 -9.19
N ALA A 82 8.77 -7.86 -8.08
CA ALA A 82 8.18 -7.98 -6.75
C ALA A 82 9.15 -7.41 -5.70
N TYR A 83 9.02 -6.12 -5.44
CA TYR A 83 10.00 -5.34 -4.69
C TYR A 83 9.36 -4.53 -3.57
N GLY A 84 10.12 -4.31 -2.49
CA GLY A 84 9.75 -3.41 -1.39
C GLY A 84 10.99 -2.79 -0.76
N ILE A 85 10.82 -1.62 -0.18
CA ILE A 85 11.87 -0.89 0.56
C ILE A 85 11.22 -0.08 1.67
N CYS A 86 11.95 0.07 2.78
CA CYS A 86 11.55 0.89 3.89
C CYS A 86 12.79 1.61 4.41
N ILE A 87 12.73 2.94 4.50
CA ILE A 87 13.82 3.80 4.96
C ILE A 87 13.28 4.92 5.82
N SER A 88 14.11 5.48 6.69
CA SER A 88 13.74 6.68 7.44
C SER A 88 13.81 7.93 6.55
N LEU A 89 12.72 8.70 6.55
CA LEU A 89 12.65 10.05 5.97
C LEU A 89 12.82 11.14 7.03
N TYR A 90 13.31 10.81 8.22
CA TYR A 90 13.63 11.78 9.25
C TYR A 90 15.06 12.32 9.17
N GLU A 91 15.25 13.47 9.81
CA GLU A 91 16.56 14.10 9.93
C GLU A 91 17.49 13.33 10.86
N GLN A 92 18.76 13.28 10.46
CA GLN A 92 19.84 12.85 11.32
C GLN A 92 20.33 14.04 12.13
N HIS A 93 20.32 13.90 13.45
CA HIS A 93 20.82 14.91 14.35
C HIS A 93 22.32 15.16 14.06
N PRO A 94 22.74 16.41 13.77
CA PRO A 94 24.07 16.71 13.21
C PRO A 94 25.23 16.36 14.16
N ILE A 95 25.00 16.43 15.47
CA ILE A 95 26.02 16.14 16.49
C ILE A 95 26.04 14.66 16.91
N SER A 96 24.89 14.07 17.24
CA SER A 96 24.81 12.71 17.78
C SER A 96 24.76 11.62 16.71
N GLY A 97 24.50 11.97 15.44
CA GLY A 97 24.30 11.03 14.35
C GLY A 97 23.03 10.17 14.49
N LYS A 98 22.17 10.43 15.48
CA LYS A 98 20.92 9.70 15.68
C LYS A 98 19.87 10.20 14.72
N ILE A 99 19.16 9.29 14.06
CA ILE A 99 18.01 9.61 13.23
C ILE A 99 16.79 9.78 14.15
N SER A 100 16.00 10.83 13.92
CA SER A 100 14.74 11.02 14.66
C SER A 100 13.74 9.93 14.28
N GLY A 101 12.88 9.55 15.23
CA GLY A 101 11.90 8.48 15.00
C GLY A 101 12.47 7.05 14.97
N GLU A 102 13.76 6.85 15.26
CA GLU A 102 14.33 5.51 15.43
C GLU A 102 13.70 4.75 16.62
N PRO A 103 13.49 3.42 16.49
CA PRO A 103 13.71 2.62 15.29
C PRO A 103 12.59 2.80 14.24
N ILE A 104 12.90 2.51 12.97
CA ILE A 104 11.89 2.53 11.89
C ILE A 104 10.68 1.66 12.30
N ALA A 105 9.52 2.31 12.42
CA ALA A 105 8.29 1.69 12.88
C ALA A 105 7.55 0.98 11.74
N ASP A 106 7.67 1.50 10.53
CA ASP A 106 7.10 0.95 9.31
C ASP A 106 7.73 -0.40 8.94
N CYS A 107 6.96 -1.25 8.29
CA CYS A 107 7.45 -2.45 7.64
C CYS A 107 6.58 -2.88 6.46
N TYR A 108 7.12 -3.77 5.64
CA TYR A 108 6.42 -4.38 4.52
C TYR A 108 6.71 -5.87 4.43
N ALA A 109 5.81 -6.61 3.78
CA ALA A 109 6.03 -7.97 3.35
C ALA A 109 5.29 -8.25 2.05
N LEU A 110 5.92 -9.03 1.17
CA LEU A 110 5.33 -9.49 -0.07
C LEU A 110 5.64 -10.96 -0.29
N CYS A 111 4.68 -11.69 -0.83
CA CYS A 111 4.83 -13.06 -1.28
C CYS A 111 4.10 -13.22 -2.61
N ALA A 112 4.87 -13.29 -3.69
CA ALA A 112 4.39 -13.49 -5.04
C ALA A 112 4.50 -14.97 -5.45
N ARG A 113 3.45 -15.46 -6.10
CA ARG A 113 3.35 -16.77 -6.74
C ARG A 113 3.14 -16.58 -8.23
N ARG A 114 3.19 -17.68 -8.99
CA ARG A 114 3.10 -17.62 -10.46
C ARG A 114 1.91 -16.83 -10.99
N ASN A 115 0.77 -16.83 -10.29
CA ASN A 115 -0.45 -16.13 -10.73
C ASN A 115 -1.16 -15.31 -9.65
N ASN A 116 -0.60 -15.19 -8.45
CA ASN A 116 -1.21 -14.44 -7.35
C ASN A 116 -0.15 -13.85 -6.44
N THR A 117 -0.49 -12.77 -5.74
CA THR A 117 0.46 -12.08 -4.85
C THR A 117 -0.26 -11.60 -3.60
N ILE A 118 0.38 -11.79 -2.44
CA ILE A 118 0.01 -11.13 -1.19
C ILE A 118 1.03 -10.02 -0.94
N LEU A 119 0.56 -8.80 -0.75
CA LEU A 119 1.39 -7.63 -0.44
C LEU A 119 0.78 -6.87 0.73
N MET A 120 1.63 -6.40 1.64
CA MET A 120 1.19 -5.70 2.85
C MET A 120 2.23 -4.69 3.34
N VAL A 121 1.73 -3.57 3.85
CA VAL A 121 2.50 -2.55 4.58
C VAL A 121 1.79 -2.22 5.88
N ALA A 122 2.58 -1.89 6.89
CA ALA A 122 2.10 -1.42 8.17
C ALA A 122 3.00 -0.27 8.64
N ASP A 123 2.38 0.83 9.04
CA ASP A 123 3.03 1.97 9.68
C ASP A 123 2.73 1.92 11.18
N GLY A 124 3.77 1.94 12.01
CA GLY A 124 3.59 1.94 13.45
C GLY A 124 3.28 3.35 13.94
N VAL A 125 2.07 3.57 14.47
CA VAL A 125 1.60 4.91 14.88
C VAL A 125 2.51 5.52 15.95
N ASN A 126 2.86 6.79 15.79
CA ASN A 126 3.93 7.50 16.52
C ASN A 126 5.30 6.92 16.17
N TRP A 127 6.21 6.79 17.15
CA TRP A 127 7.54 6.21 16.97
C TRP A 127 7.87 5.26 18.10
N GLY A 128 8.96 4.52 17.95
CA GLY A 128 9.55 3.75 19.03
C GLY A 128 9.28 2.25 18.94
N GLU A 129 9.83 1.53 19.91
CA GLU A 129 9.88 0.07 19.88
C GLU A 129 8.50 -0.59 19.87
N LYS A 130 7.52 -0.01 20.59
CA LYS A 130 6.16 -0.54 20.63
C LYS A 130 5.46 -0.43 19.29
N SER A 131 5.60 0.70 18.59
CA SER A 131 5.01 0.93 17.27
C SER A 131 5.66 0.02 16.24
N ARG A 132 7.00 -0.08 16.25
CA ARG A 132 7.75 -1.05 15.42
C ARG A 132 7.32 -2.49 15.66
N LEU A 133 7.18 -2.89 16.92
CA LEU A 133 6.74 -4.25 17.27
C LEU A 133 5.31 -4.50 16.78
N ALA A 134 4.41 -3.51 16.91
CA ALA A 134 3.03 -3.64 16.44
C ALA A 134 2.98 -3.88 14.92
N ALA A 135 3.65 -3.04 14.13
CA ALA A 135 3.69 -3.17 12.67
C ALA A 135 4.20 -4.55 12.24
N ARG A 136 5.34 -4.98 12.81
CA ARG A 136 5.95 -6.28 12.48
C ARG A 136 5.06 -7.46 12.91
N CYS A 137 4.37 -7.36 14.05
CA CYS A 137 3.39 -8.36 14.48
C CYS A 137 2.16 -8.40 13.56
N ALA A 138 1.69 -7.25 13.08
CA ALA A 138 0.56 -7.17 12.17
C ALA A 138 0.84 -7.89 10.85
N LEU A 139 2.02 -7.64 10.26
CA LEU A 139 2.46 -8.34 9.05
C LEU A 139 2.58 -9.84 9.28
N TYR A 140 3.25 -10.24 10.37
CA TYR A 140 3.43 -11.64 10.71
C TYR A 140 2.10 -12.39 10.89
N GLY A 141 1.20 -11.84 11.72
CA GLY A 141 -0.10 -12.45 12.01
C GLY A 141 -0.94 -12.62 10.74
N SER A 142 -1.00 -11.57 9.91
CA SER A 142 -1.72 -11.59 8.63
C SER A 142 -1.14 -12.61 7.66
N MET A 143 0.16 -12.51 7.38
CA MET A 143 0.84 -13.34 6.39
C MET A 143 0.79 -14.82 6.78
N LYS A 144 1.02 -15.12 8.07
CA LYS A 144 0.91 -16.49 8.61
C LYS A 144 -0.49 -17.05 8.42
N TYR A 145 -1.52 -16.29 8.77
CA TYR A 145 -2.90 -16.73 8.61
C TYR A 145 -3.25 -17.02 7.15
N LEU A 146 -2.94 -16.08 6.25
CA LEU A 146 -3.24 -16.22 4.82
C LEU A 146 -2.52 -17.42 4.22
N ASN A 147 -1.22 -17.57 4.45
CA ASN A 147 -0.47 -18.70 3.90
C ASN A 147 -0.95 -20.05 4.45
N TYR A 148 -1.21 -20.12 5.76
CA TYR A 148 -1.74 -21.33 6.39
C TYR A 148 -3.12 -21.72 5.85
N LYS A 149 -4.05 -20.76 5.74
CA LYS A 149 -5.41 -21.04 5.29
C LYS A 149 -5.48 -21.37 3.80
N ILE A 150 -4.87 -20.54 2.96
CA ILE A 150 -5.00 -20.62 1.51
C ILE A 150 -4.19 -21.81 0.97
N PHE A 151 -2.92 -21.92 1.36
CA PHE A 151 -1.98 -22.84 0.72
C PHE A 151 -1.73 -24.11 1.54
N GLU A 152 -1.50 -24.01 2.85
CA GLU A 152 -1.24 -25.21 3.66
C GLU A 152 -2.51 -26.05 3.90
N ARG A 153 -3.64 -25.40 4.19
CA ARG A 153 -4.95 -26.05 4.34
C ARG A 153 -5.72 -26.19 3.03
N LYS A 154 -5.15 -25.73 1.91
CA LYS A 154 -5.74 -25.79 0.56
C LYS A 154 -7.15 -25.20 0.49
N ASN A 155 -7.45 -24.20 1.30
CA ASN A 155 -8.72 -23.47 1.27
C ASN A 155 -8.60 -22.23 0.38
N LYS A 156 -8.38 -22.45 -0.92
CA LYS A 156 -8.19 -21.38 -1.91
C LYS A 156 -9.53 -20.66 -2.15
N PRO A 157 -9.56 -19.31 -2.18
CA PRO A 157 -10.77 -18.57 -2.46
C PRO A 157 -11.23 -18.80 -3.90
N GLU A 158 -12.54 -18.93 -4.10
CA GLU A 158 -13.14 -19.15 -5.42
C GLU A 158 -13.64 -17.85 -6.06
N ASN A 159 -13.87 -16.82 -5.25
CA ASN A 159 -14.35 -15.52 -5.70
C ASN A 159 -13.73 -14.37 -4.89
N THR A 160 -13.89 -13.15 -5.38
CA THR A 160 -13.43 -11.91 -4.75
C THR A 160 -13.95 -11.70 -3.33
N GLN A 161 -15.20 -12.09 -3.02
CA GLN A 161 -15.74 -11.95 -1.66
C GLN A 161 -15.05 -12.92 -0.68
N ASP A 162 -14.68 -14.12 -1.12
CA ASP A 162 -13.88 -15.05 -0.30
C ASP A 162 -12.49 -14.51 -0.01
N VAL A 163 -11.84 -13.88 -1.00
CA VAL A 163 -10.57 -13.18 -0.79
C VAL A 163 -10.73 -12.11 0.28
N VAL A 164 -11.76 -11.25 0.19
CA VAL A 164 -12.01 -10.22 1.19
C VAL A 164 -12.33 -10.79 2.56
N ARG A 165 -13.07 -11.91 2.65
CA ARG A 165 -13.30 -12.64 3.92
C ARG A 165 -11.98 -13.11 4.55
N LEU A 166 -11.07 -13.66 3.73
CA LEU A 166 -9.75 -14.10 4.20
C LEU A 166 -8.89 -12.91 4.66
N LEU A 167 -8.87 -11.80 3.92
CA LEU A 167 -8.13 -10.59 4.29
C LEU A 167 -8.68 -9.95 5.58
N ARG A 168 -10.01 -9.90 5.75
CA ARG A 168 -10.64 -9.44 7.01
C ARG A 168 -10.24 -10.31 8.20
N LYS A 169 -10.20 -11.63 8.02
CA LYS A 169 -9.71 -12.54 9.06
C LYS A 169 -8.21 -12.40 9.31
N ALA A 170 -7.41 -12.11 8.29
CA ALA A 170 -5.99 -11.81 8.46
C ALA A 170 -5.78 -10.56 9.33
N LEU A 171 -6.59 -9.52 9.16
CA LEU A 171 -6.60 -8.33 10.01
C LEU A 171 -6.95 -8.65 11.48
N ASP A 172 -7.92 -9.55 11.72
CA ASP A 172 -8.22 -10.03 13.08
C ASP A 172 -7.02 -10.76 13.73
N GLU A 173 -6.26 -11.53 12.93
CA GLU A 173 -5.06 -12.24 13.40
C GLU A 173 -3.87 -11.31 13.59
N ALA A 174 -3.73 -10.26 12.77
CA ALA A 174 -2.77 -9.19 12.99
C ALA A 174 -2.96 -8.53 14.35
N HIS A 175 -4.20 -8.12 14.66
CA HIS A 175 -4.52 -7.54 15.96
C HIS A 175 -4.18 -8.50 17.11
N ARG A 176 -4.55 -9.78 17.00
CA ARG A 176 -4.20 -10.80 18.00
C ARG A 176 -2.68 -10.98 18.17
N ALA A 177 -1.91 -10.93 17.08
CA ALA A 177 -0.46 -11.00 17.14
C ALA A 177 0.16 -9.79 17.88
N ILE A 178 -0.36 -8.58 17.64
CA ILE A 178 0.06 -7.36 18.36
C ILE A 178 -0.20 -7.53 19.86
N MET A 179 -1.42 -7.93 20.24
CA MET A 179 -1.81 -8.10 21.64
C MET A 179 -0.97 -9.17 22.35
N ALA A 180 -0.70 -10.30 21.68
CA ALA A 180 0.11 -11.39 22.24
C ALA A 180 1.57 -10.99 22.52
N LYS A 181 2.06 -9.93 21.88
CA LYS A 181 3.43 -9.40 22.04
C LYS A 181 3.46 -8.07 22.78
N GLU A 182 2.32 -7.60 23.28
CA GLU A 182 2.19 -6.31 23.96
C GLU A 182 2.70 -5.12 23.12
N GLY A 183 2.48 -5.21 21.80
CA GLY A 183 2.81 -4.14 20.86
C GLY A 183 1.98 -2.87 21.07
N GLY A 184 2.45 -1.78 20.46
CA GLY A 184 1.72 -0.52 20.38
C GLY A 184 0.64 -0.52 19.31
N LEU A 185 0.54 0.59 18.57
CA LEU A 185 -0.47 0.79 17.55
C LEU A 185 0.16 0.78 16.16
N THR A 186 -0.58 0.33 15.15
CA THR A 186 -0.12 0.34 13.75
C THR A 186 -1.29 0.38 12.77
N THR A 187 -1.11 1.01 11.62
CA THR A 187 -1.96 0.86 10.44
C THR A 187 -1.76 -0.52 9.82
N LEU A 188 -2.63 -0.93 8.90
CA LEU A 188 -2.41 -2.12 8.10
C LEU A 188 -3.15 -2.05 6.77
N CYS A 189 -2.39 -2.07 5.68
CA CYS A 189 -2.91 -2.20 4.32
C CYS A 189 -2.55 -3.59 3.78
N LEU A 190 -3.55 -4.44 3.57
CA LEU A 190 -3.42 -5.80 3.05
C LEU A 190 -3.99 -5.86 1.64
N CYS A 191 -3.25 -6.43 0.69
CA CYS A 191 -3.73 -6.60 -0.67
C CYS A 191 -3.39 -8.00 -1.20
N MET A 192 -4.34 -8.59 -1.92
CA MET A 192 -4.16 -9.83 -2.65
C MET A 192 -4.59 -9.66 -4.10
N VAL A 193 -3.69 -10.01 -5.02
CA VAL A 193 -3.92 -10.01 -6.47
C VAL A 193 -4.24 -11.44 -6.89
N CYS A 194 -5.38 -11.66 -7.53
CA CYS A 194 -5.88 -12.98 -7.94
C CYS A 194 -6.30 -12.99 -9.42
N PRO A 195 -6.06 -14.09 -10.16
CA PRO A 195 -6.47 -14.20 -11.57
C PRO A 195 -7.98 -14.37 -11.67
N VAL A 196 -8.64 -13.60 -12.54
CA VAL A 196 -10.09 -13.70 -12.76
C VAL A 196 -10.40 -14.85 -13.72
N ASP A 197 -11.44 -15.63 -13.42
CA ASP A 197 -11.87 -16.71 -14.29
C ASP A 197 -12.39 -16.17 -15.63
N ASN A 198 -12.06 -16.86 -16.73
CA ASN A 198 -12.45 -16.46 -18.09
C ASN A 198 -12.12 -14.99 -18.46
N SER A 199 -11.00 -14.46 -17.95
CA SER A 199 -10.51 -13.10 -18.24
C SER A 199 -8.98 -13.04 -18.32
N ASP A 200 -8.46 -11.98 -18.93
CA ASP A 200 -7.02 -11.63 -18.91
C ASP A 200 -6.69 -10.65 -17.75
N GLN A 201 -7.68 -10.34 -16.92
CA GLN A 201 -7.56 -9.41 -15.80
C GLN A 201 -7.29 -10.14 -14.49
N HIS A 202 -6.72 -9.41 -13.55
CA HIS A 202 -6.57 -9.84 -12.16
C HIS A 202 -7.42 -8.94 -11.28
N ALA A 203 -8.06 -9.55 -10.28
CA ALA A 203 -8.74 -8.83 -9.21
C ALA A 203 -7.70 -8.41 -8.16
N VAL A 204 -7.71 -7.14 -7.82
CA VAL A 204 -6.94 -6.55 -6.72
C VAL A 204 -7.90 -6.37 -5.56
N CYS A 205 -7.82 -7.25 -4.56
CA CYS A 205 -8.65 -7.21 -3.36
C CYS A 205 -7.84 -6.62 -2.22
N CYS A 206 -8.35 -5.60 -1.55
CA CYS A 206 -7.65 -4.91 -0.48
C CYS A 206 -8.53 -4.81 0.79
N VAL A 207 -7.89 -4.94 1.95
CA VAL A 207 -8.46 -4.57 3.24
C VAL A 207 -7.49 -3.62 3.92
N ASN A 208 -7.95 -2.43 4.25
CA ASN A 208 -7.13 -1.37 4.82
C ASN A 208 -7.74 -0.84 6.12
N VAL A 209 -6.88 -0.53 7.09
CA VAL A 209 -7.18 0.28 8.28
C VAL A 209 -6.04 1.26 8.49
N GLY A 210 -6.37 2.53 8.73
CA GLY A 210 -5.39 3.60 8.77
C GLY A 210 -5.18 4.28 7.41
N ASP A 211 -4.08 5.00 7.29
CA ASP A 211 -3.75 5.89 6.18
C ASP A 211 -2.54 5.43 5.34
N SER A 212 -2.19 4.14 5.44
CA SER A 212 -1.32 3.49 4.48
C SER A 212 -2.14 3.04 3.26
N PHE A 213 -1.86 3.59 2.09
CA PHE A 213 -2.74 3.47 0.93
C PHE A 213 -2.24 2.48 -0.11
N GLY A 214 -3.19 1.94 -0.88
CA GLY A 214 -2.93 1.02 -1.99
C GLY A 214 -3.32 1.63 -3.32
N PHE A 215 -2.53 1.37 -4.36
CA PHE A 215 -2.66 2.01 -5.66
C PHE A 215 -2.43 1.02 -6.81
N ILE A 216 -2.90 1.40 -7.99
CA ILE A 216 -2.55 0.74 -9.26
C ILE A 216 -2.07 1.79 -10.24
N TYR A 217 -0.88 1.57 -10.78
CA TYR A 217 -0.36 2.27 -11.95
C TYR A 217 -0.63 1.45 -13.22
N SER A 218 -1.21 2.11 -14.22
CA SER A 218 -1.43 1.58 -15.56
C SER A 218 -0.92 2.60 -16.58
N ASN A 219 -0.05 2.21 -17.51
CA ASN A 219 0.49 3.15 -18.52
C ASN A 219 -0.60 3.90 -19.29
N ASN A 220 -1.74 3.25 -19.55
CA ASN A 220 -2.85 3.84 -20.30
C ASN A 220 -3.90 4.56 -19.45
N ARG A 221 -3.87 4.39 -18.12
CA ARG A 221 -4.92 4.92 -17.21
C ARG A 221 -4.37 5.77 -16.06
N GLY A 222 -3.06 5.91 -15.95
CA GLY A 222 -2.41 6.60 -14.83
C GLY A 222 -2.53 5.83 -13.52
N ILE A 223 -2.40 6.57 -12.41
CA ILE A 223 -2.50 6.03 -11.05
C ILE A 223 -3.93 6.19 -10.51
N ARG A 224 -4.44 5.13 -9.88
CA ARG A 224 -5.71 5.13 -9.14
C ARG A 224 -5.53 4.54 -7.75
N GLU A 225 -6.19 5.14 -6.76
CA GLU A 225 -6.14 4.67 -5.37
C GLU A 225 -7.19 3.57 -5.13
N VAL A 226 -6.74 2.39 -4.72
CA VAL A 226 -7.58 1.22 -4.38
C VAL A 226 -8.24 1.39 -3.02
N THR A 227 -7.63 2.17 -2.12
CA THR A 227 -8.06 2.41 -0.73
C THR A 227 -8.92 3.66 -0.55
N VAL A 228 -9.49 4.22 -1.63
CA VAL A 228 -10.28 5.47 -1.58
C VAL A 228 -11.45 5.44 -0.59
N GLY A 229 -11.94 4.26 -0.20
CA GLY A 229 -12.98 4.14 0.83
C GLY A 229 -12.50 4.39 2.26
N SER A 230 -11.19 4.40 2.52
CA SER A 230 -10.60 4.61 3.85
C SER A 230 -10.51 6.09 4.25
N HIS A 231 -10.88 7.01 3.37
CA HIS A 231 -10.94 8.44 3.70
C HIS A 231 -11.93 9.16 2.79
N ASP A 232 -12.46 10.28 3.25
CA ASP A 232 -13.27 11.15 2.41
C ASP A 232 -12.36 12.12 1.64
N VAL A 233 -12.13 11.82 0.37
CA VAL A 233 -11.35 12.66 -0.57
C VAL A 233 -11.90 14.09 -0.73
N GLY A 234 -13.16 14.33 -0.34
CA GLY A 234 -13.79 15.66 -0.35
C GLY A 234 -13.54 16.46 0.92
N SER A 235 -13.01 15.84 1.97
CA SER A 235 -12.83 16.44 3.29
C SER A 235 -11.36 16.67 3.61
N GLU A 236 -11.08 17.69 4.44
CA GLU A 236 -9.75 17.92 4.97
C GLU A 236 -9.32 16.75 5.87
N ARG A 237 -8.11 16.22 5.63
CA ARG A 237 -7.49 15.16 6.44
C ARG A 237 -6.51 15.80 7.43
N ASP A 238 -6.59 15.41 8.71
CA ASP A 238 -5.48 15.66 9.65
C ASP A 238 -4.38 14.63 9.36
N ILE A 239 -3.27 15.09 8.79
CA ILE A 239 -2.12 14.23 8.44
C ILE A 239 -1.44 13.58 9.66
N ARG A 240 -1.80 13.97 10.88
CA ARG A 240 -1.28 13.36 12.11
C ARG A 240 -2.20 12.26 12.65
N ASP A 241 -3.37 12.12 12.05
CA ASP A 241 -4.37 11.14 12.42
C ASP A 241 -4.49 10.12 11.30
N ALA A 242 -4.04 8.91 11.57
CA ALA A 242 -4.26 7.76 10.68
C ALA A 242 -5.75 7.43 10.54
N GLY A 243 -6.57 7.99 11.44
CA GLY A 243 -7.94 7.65 11.71
C GLY A 243 -8.04 6.34 12.49
N GLY A 244 -7.45 5.27 11.95
CA GLY A 244 -7.71 3.90 12.38
C GLY A 244 -6.43 3.14 12.60
N ALA A 245 -6.43 2.27 13.61
CA ALA A 245 -5.24 1.53 14.00
C ALA A 245 -5.59 0.17 14.61
N LEU A 246 -4.74 -0.81 14.35
CA LEU A 246 -4.68 -2.06 15.09
C LEU A 246 -3.84 -1.87 16.36
N GLY A 247 -4.20 -2.64 17.39
CA GLY A 247 -3.50 -2.66 18.68
C GLY A 247 -4.45 -2.21 19.80
N PRO A 248 -3.95 -2.00 21.02
CA PRO A 248 -4.78 -1.67 22.18
C PRO A 248 -5.16 -0.17 22.22
N VAL A 249 -5.95 0.32 21.27
CA VAL A 249 -6.33 1.76 21.19
C VAL A 249 -7.05 2.21 22.45
N ASP A 250 -8.00 1.41 22.94
CA ASP A 250 -8.71 1.62 24.22
C ASP A 250 -8.22 0.66 25.33
N GLY A 251 -7.03 0.10 25.17
CA GLY A 251 -6.43 -0.89 26.06
C GLY A 251 -6.57 -2.33 25.58
N VAL A 252 -7.58 -2.66 24.76
CA VAL A 252 -7.72 -4.02 24.17
C VAL A 252 -8.22 -4.04 22.74
N ASN A 253 -9.04 -3.08 22.31
CA ASN A 253 -9.69 -3.09 21.00
C ASN A 253 -8.93 -2.23 19.98
N PRO A 254 -8.97 -2.62 18.70
CA PRO A 254 -8.52 -1.77 17.61
C PRO A 254 -9.55 -0.67 17.30
N GLU A 255 -9.10 0.37 16.61
CA GLU A 255 -9.96 1.41 16.03
C GLU A 255 -10.15 1.16 14.54
N LEU A 256 -11.37 0.81 14.14
CA LEU A 256 -11.71 0.35 12.79
C LEU A 256 -12.62 1.34 12.04
N HIS A 257 -12.67 2.60 12.45
CA HIS A 257 -13.64 3.57 11.93
C HIS A 257 -13.49 3.81 10.40
N ASN A 258 -12.27 3.74 9.84
CA ASN A 258 -11.97 3.84 8.41
C ASN A 258 -11.59 2.51 7.75
N LEU A 259 -11.92 1.39 8.41
CA LEU A 259 -11.74 0.08 7.83
C LEU A 259 -12.47 0.00 6.49
N THR A 260 -11.73 -0.35 5.44
CA THR A 260 -12.27 -0.50 4.09
C THR A 260 -11.88 -1.82 3.49
N CYS A 261 -12.84 -2.51 2.90
CA CYS A 261 -12.67 -3.58 1.94
C CYS A 261 -12.85 -3.00 0.55
N SER A 262 -11.94 -3.28 -0.39
CA SER A 262 -12.09 -2.84 -1.77
C SER A 262 -11.68 -3.89 -2.79
N VAL A 263 -12.29 -3.80 -3.97
CA VAL A 263 -11.97 -4.63 -5.14
C VAL A 263 -11.92 -3.73 -6.37
N THR A 264 -10.87 -3.90 -7.17
CA THR A 264 -10.77 -3.35 -8.52
C THR A 264 -10.02 -4.34 -9.41
N PHE A 265 -9.80 -4.00 -10.67
CA PHE A 265 -9.20 -4.90 -11.65
C PHE A 265 -7.97 -4.26 -12.30
N CYS A 266 -6.95 -5.07 -12.53
CA CYS A 266 -5.74 -4.71 -13.26
C CYS A 266 -5.47 -5.70 -14.41
N HIS A 267 -4.57 -5.31 -15.29
CA HIS A 267 -4.10 -6.11 -16.42
C HIS A 267 -2.65 -6.50 -16.20
N GLN A 268 -2.19 -7.50 -16.96
CA GLN A 268 -0.77 -7.77 -17.05
C GLN A 268 -0.02 -6.50 -17.51
N GLY A 269 1.07 -6.17 -16.80
CA GLY A 269 1.86 -4.96 -17.03
C GLY A 269 1.48 -3.79 -16.13
N ASP A 270 0.31 -3.81 -15.47
CA ASP A 270 -0.01 -2.85 -14.42
C ASP A 270 0.84 -3.12 -13.16
N ILE A 271 1.17 -2.07 -12.40
CA ILE A 271 1.88 -2.17 -11.11
C ILE A 271 0.90 -1.93 -9.98
N VAL A 272 0.74 -2.91 -9.10
CA VAL A 272 0.03 -2.76 -7.81
C VAL A 272 1.06 -2.42 -6.74
N PHE A 273 0.88 -1.30 -6.03
CA PHE A 273 1.83 -0.87 -5.01
C PHE A 273 1.11 -0.32 -3.78
N LEU A 274 1.77 -0.41 -2.62
CA LEU A 274 1.30 0.15 -1.36
C LEU A 274 2.34 1.13 -0.83
N THR A 275 1.88 2.13 -0.09
CA THR A 275 2.77 3.10 0.58
C THR A 275 2.26 3.42 1.97
N THR A 276 3.17 3.73 2.88
CA THR A 276 2.84 4.45 4.13
C THR A 276 2.72 5.96 3.84
N ASP A 277 2.19 6.70 4.80
CA ASP A 277 2.03 8.15 4.74
C ASP A 277 3.37 8.88 4.46
N GLY A 278 4.48 8.32 4.94
CA GLY A 278 5.84 8.80 4.69
C GLY A 278 6.16 8.98 3.21
N ILE A 279 5.53 8.20 2.32
CA ILE A 279 5.62 8.42 0.87
C ILE A 279 4.42 9.22 0.36
N SER A 280 3.18 8.79 0.62
CA SER A 280 2.00 9.37 -0.04
C SER A 280 1.76 10.84 0.29
N ASP A 281 2.02 11.25 1.54
CA ASP A 281 1.79 12.64 1.96
C ASP A 281 2.77 13.61 1.29
N ASN A 282 3.94 13.13 0.85
CA ASN A 282 4.91 13.95 0.12
C ASN A 282 4.51 14.25 -1.34
N PHE A 283 3.37 13.72 -1.80
CA PHE A 283 2.75 14.09 -3.09
C PHE A 283 1.59 15.09 -2.92
N ASP A 284 1.18 15.39 -1.69
CA ASP A 284 0.16 16.42 -1.46
C ASP A 284 0.75 17.83 -1.68
N PRO A 285 0.11 18.68 -2.51
CA PRO A 285 0.63 19.99 -2.87
C PRO A 285 0.64 21.00 -1.71
N VAL A 286 -0.17 20.79 -0.67
CA VAL A 286 -0.17 21.59 0.56
C VAL A 286 0.95 21.12 1.49
N VAL A 287 1.17 19.81 1.65
CA VAL A 287 2.27 19.24 2.45
C VAL A 287 3.65 19.64 1.88
N THR A 288 3.76 19.69 0.55
CA THR A 288 4.96 20.16 -0.17
C THR A 288 5.04 21.69 -0.25
N LYS A 289 4.04 22.42 0.27
CA LYS A 289 3.96 23.88 0.31
C LYS A 289 3.95 24.55 -1.07
N ILE A 290 3.56 23.86 -2.13
CA ILE A 290 3.40 24.46 -3.48
C ILE A 290 2.00 25.06 -3.67
N ALA A 291 1.00 24.59 -2.90
CA ALA A 291 -0.35 25.12 -2.83
C ALA A 291 -0.74 25.53 -1.40
N LEU A 292 -1.86 26.24 -1.27
CA LEU A 292 -2.53 26.53 0.00
C LEU A 292 -3.82 25.70 0.10
N PRO A 293 -4.24 25.26 1.30
CA PRO A 293 -5.54 24.62 1.47
C PRO A 293 -6.64 25.66 1.21
N GLN A 294 -7.70 25.25 0.51
CA GLN A 294 -8.86 26.11 0.30
C GLN A 294 -9.48 26.50 1.65
N ARG A 295 -9.67 27.81 1.85
CA ARG A 295 -10.19 28.34 3.12
C ARG A 295 -11.72 28.23 3.15
N PRO A 296 -12.33 27.99 4.32
CA PRO A 296 -13.77 28.18 4.50
C PRO A 296 -14.14 29.64 4.21
N ASN A 297 -15.32 29.87 3.60
CA ASN A 297 -15.76 31.20 3.13
C ASN A 297 -15.80 32.33 4.20
N ASP A 298 -15.67 32.02 5.49
CA ASP A 298 -15.82 32.98 6.60
C ASP A 298 -14.50 33.52 7.17
N SER A 299 -13.34 33.25 6.56
CA SER A 299 -12.07 33.73 7.09
C SER A 299 -11.80 35.22 6.77
N ASN A 300 -12.10 36.11 7.72
CA ASN A 300 -11.60 37.49 7.76
C ASN A 300 -10.08 37.49 7.97
N PHE A 301 -9.29 37.39 6.90
CA PHE A 301 -7.83 37.43 6.99
C PHE A 301 -7.18 38.63 6.31
N ASN A 302 -6.19 39.19 7.01
CA ASN A 302 -5.37 40.31 6.58
C ASN A 302 -4.55 39.97 5.33
N THR A 303 -4.58 40.87 4.34
CA THR A 303 -3.93 40.83 3.01
C THR A 303 -2.39 40.67 3.02
N ARG A 304 -1.76 40.50 4.19
CA ARG A 304 -0.31 40.48 4.40
C ARG A 304 0.36 39.15 4.01
N GLU A 305 -0.35 38.03 3.96
CA GLU A 305 0.22 36.73 3.56
C GLU A 305 0.48 36.59 2.06
N LYS A 306 -0.04 37.52 1.24
CA LYS A 306 0.16 37.52 -0.21
C LYS A 306 1.57 37.94 -0.64
N TYR A 307 2.39 38.46 0.27
CA TYR A 307 3.68 39.06 -0.05
C TYR A 307 4.82 38.41 0.76
N ASN A 308 5.94 38.09 0.10
CA ASN A 308 7.16 37.68 0.79
C ASN A 308 7.86 38.86 1.49
N SER A 309 8.93 38.59 2.24
CA SER A 309 9.77 39.61 2.91
C SER A 309 10.34 40.69 1.98
N ASN A 310 10.31 40.44 0.66
CA ASN A 310 10.79 41.33 -0.39
C ASN A 310 9.65 42.04 -1.13
N GLY A 311 8.39 41.91 -0.67
CA GLY A 311 7.22 42.54 -1.30
C GLY A 311 6.78 41.90 -2.63
N CYS A 312 7.25 40.70 -2.96
CA CYS A 312 6.81 39.96 -4.14
C CYS A 312 5.56 39.13 -3.83
N LEU A 313 4.57 39.18 -4.73
CA LEU A 313 3.34 38.38 -4.64
C LEU A 313 3.67 36.88 -4.71
N ILE A 314 3.47 36.15 -3.61
CA ILE A 314 3.45 34.69 -3.65
C ILE A 314 2.00 34.30 -3.98
N ILE A 315 1.68 34.10 -5.26
CA ILE A 315 0.40 33.52 -5.65
C ILE A 315 0.58 32.00 -5.68
N LYS A 316 0.41 31.36 -4.54
CA LYS A 316 0.20 29.91 -4.50
C LYS A 316 -1.27 29.61 -4.86
N PRO A 317 -1.55 28.59 -5.68
CA PRO A 317 -2.93 28.18 -5.92
C PRO A 317 -3.56 27.69 -4.60
N GLU A 318 -4.83 28.03 -4.39
CA GLU A 318 -5.66 27.39 -3.36
C GLU A 318 -6.29 26.15 -3.97
N LEU A 319 -6.16 25.00 -3.31
CA LEU A 319 -6.72 23.72 -3.76
C LEU A 319 -7.60 23.12 -2.66
N ASN A 320 -8.78 22.63 -3.05
CA ASN A 320 -9.65 21.87 -2.15
C ASN A 320 -9.15 20.41 -1.98
N PRO A 321 -9.63 19.65 -0.98
CA PRO A 321 -9.18 18.29 -0.73
C PRO A 321 -9.22 17.37 -1.96
N LYS A 322 -10.28 17.46 -2.77
CA LYS A 322 -10.44 16.63 -3.96
C LYS A 322 -9.42 16.99 -5.04
N GLU A 323 -9.15 18.27 -5.23
CA GLU A 323 -8.12 18.75 -6.16
C GLU A 323 -6.72 18.33 -5.71
N ARG A 324 -6.44 18.38 -4.40
CA ARG A 324 -5.17 17.93 -3.81
C ARG A 324 -4.95 16.44 -4.05
N HIS A 325 -5.98 15.62 -3.83
CA HIS A 325 -5.93 14.18 -4.11
C HIS A 325 -5.64 13.89 -5.59
N VAL A 326 -6.36 14.54 -6.51
CA VAL A 326 -6.10 14.40 -7.96
C VAL A 326 -4.69 14.85 -8.32
N TYR A 327 -4.21 15.97 -7.75
CA TYR A 327 -2.85 16.45 -7.96
C TYR A 327 -1.82 15.40 -7.51
N ALA A 328 -1.97 14.84 -6.31
CA ALA A 328 -1.04 13.85 -5.77
C ALA A 328 -0.90 12.63 -6.67
N LEU A 329 -2.02 12.09 -7.17
CA LEU A 329 -2.00 10.96 -8.11
C LEU A 329 -1.31 11.31 -9.43
N LYS A 330 -1.54 12.53 -9.94
CA LYS A 330 -0.92 13.00 -11.19
C LYS A 330 0.57 13.30 -11.02
N GLU A 331 0.99 13.73 -9.84
CA GLU A 331 2.39 13.96 -9.52
C GLU A 331 3.16 12.64 -9.39
N MET A 332 2.59 11.62 -8.75
CA MET A 332 3.14 10.27 -8.77
C MET A 332 3.28 9.73 -10.21
N GLU A 333 2.26 9.93 -11.05
CA GLU A 333 2.27 9.54 -12.47
C GLU A 333 3.37 10.29 -13.25
N ARG A 334 3.54 11.60 -13.01
CA ARG A 334 4.61 12.42 -13.61
C ARG A 334 5.98 11.86 -13.29
N VAL A 335 6.25 11.54 -12.02
CA VAL A 335 7.56 11.00 -11.58
C VAL A 335 7.91 9.71 -12.33
N VAL A 336 6.94 8.83 -12.51
CA VAL A 336 7.13 7.55 -13.21
C VAL A 336 7.38 7.78 -14.70
N HIS A 337 6.57 8.62 -15.36
CA HIS A 337 6.78 8.93 -16.78
C HIS A 337 8.11 9.65 -17.04
N GLU A 338 8.56 10.53 -16.15
CA GLU A 338 9.88 11.14 -16.26
C GLU A 338 11.00 10.11 -16.17
N TYR A 339 10.87 9.14 -15.27
CA TYR A 339 11.82 8.04 -15.19
C TYR A 339 11.85 7.21 -16.48
N GLU A 340 10.68 6.81 -17.01
CA GLU A 340 10.59 6.04 -18.26
C GLU A 340 11.12 6.83 -19.47
N LEU A 341 10.89 8.15 -19.52
CA LEU A 341 11.43 9.02 -20.57
C LEU A 341 12.96 9.15 -20.51
N VAL A 342 13.54 9.21 -19.31
CA VAL A 342 14.99 9.32 -19.13
C VAL A 342 15.70 7.99 -19.39
N THR A 343 15.07 6.87 -19.05
CA THR A 343 15.66 5.53 -19.19
C THR A 343 15.33 4.84 -20.51
N GLU A 344 14.32 5.33 -21.24
CA GLU A 344 13.75 4.69 -22.43
C GLU A 344 13.22 3.26 -22.19
N GLU A 345 12.94 2.92 -20.93
CA GLU A 345 12.48 1.60 -20.50
C GLU A 345 11.19 1.71 -19.67
N ALA A 346 10.28 0.74 -19.84
CA ALA A 346 9.11 0.63 -18.98
C ALA A 346 9.52 0.24 -17.55
N CYS A 347 8.83 0.79 -16.55
CA CYS A 347 9.20 0.51 -15.17
C CYS A 347 8.97 -0.97 -14.77
N SER A 348 10.00 -1.57 -14.18
CA SER A 348 9.81 -2.70 -13.26
C SER A 348 9.22 -2.21 -11.93
N SER A 349 8.71 -3.12 -11.10
CA SER A 349 8.25 -2.76 -9.74
C SER A 349 9.38 -2.14 -8.90
N GLN A 350 10.62 -2.61 -9.05
CA GLN A 350 11.79 -2.06 -8.37
C GLN A 350 12.12 -0.64 -8.83
N SER A 351 12.17 -0.40 -10.14
CA SER A 351 12.50 0.93 -10.69
C SER A 351 11.38 1.94 -10.41
N PHE A 352 10.11 1.51 -10.49
CA PHE A 352 8.95 2.30 -10.07
C PHE A 352 9.07 2.75 -8.62
N CYS A 353 9.30 1.79 -7.71
CA CYS A 353 9.46 2.06 -6.29
C CYS A 353 10.65 3.00 -6.01
N SER A 354 11.77 2.79 -6.72
CA SER A 354 12.94 3.65 -6.61
C SER A 354 12.68 5.08 -7.11
N ALA A 355 11.94 5.25 -8.21
CA ALA A 355 11.62 6.56 -8.75
C ALA A 355 10.78 7.40 -7.79
N LEU A 356 9.71 6.82 -7.23
CA LEU A 356 8.90 7.49 -6.21
C LEU A 356 9.71 7.84 -4.96
N LEU A 357 10.54 6.90 -4.49
CA LEU A 357 11.38 7.12 -3.31
C LEU A 357 12.40 8.23 -3.52
N GLN A 358 13.08 8.26 -4.67
CA GLN A 358 14.07 9.30 -5.00
C GLN A 358 13.42 10.68 -5.09
N HIS A 359 12.21 10.77 -5.64
CA HIS A 359 11.46 12.02 -5.66
C HIS A 359 11.17 12.52 -4.23
N VAL A 360 10.65 11.65 -3.37
CA VAL A 360 10.36 11.99 -1.96
C VAL A 360 11.62 12.37 -1.19
N LEU A 361 12.72 11.64 -1.38
CA LEU A 361 14.02 11.97 -0.78
C LEU A 361 14.52 13.35 -1.22
N THR A 362 14.37 13.69 -2.50
CA THR A 362 14.78 14.99 -3.04
C THR A 362 13.98 16.14 -2.41
N ILE A 363 12.66 15.98 -2.31
CA ILE A 363 11.78 17.01 -1.72
C ILE A 363 12.03 17.15 -0.22
N THR A 364 12.22 16.04 0.49
CA THR A 364 12.45 16.07 1.93
C THR A 364 13.83 16.63 2.26
N ASP A 365 14.90 16.26 1.54
CA ASP A 365 16.25 16.82 1.75
C ASP A 365 16.30 18.35 1.59
N GLN A 366 15.55 18.90 0.63
CA GLN A 366 15.42 20.36 0.48
C GLN A 366 14.80 21.03 1.72
N LYS A 367 13.87 20.36 2.41
CA LYS A 367 13.26 20.88 3.65
C LYS A 367 14.23 20.84 4.83
N ARG A 368 15.17 19.89 4.86
CA ARG A 368 16.15 19.69 5.95
C ARG A 368 17.34 20.66 5.92
N LYS A 369 17.59 21.29 4.77
CA LYS A 369 18.72 22.23 4.56
C LYS A 369 18.37 23.70 4.85
N ILE A 370 17.15 23.97 5.32
CA ILE A 370 16.66 25.28 5.76
C ILE A 370 16.75 25.33 7.28
#